data_AF-A0A392P8Y8-F1
#
_entry.id   AF-A0A392P8Y8-F1
#
_cell.length_a   1.000
_cell.length_b   1.000
_cell.length_c   1.000
_cell.angle_alpha   90.00
_cell.angle_beta   90.00
_cell.angle_gamma   90.00
#
_symmetry.space_group_name_H-M   'P 1'
#
loop_
_entity.id
_entity.type
_entity.pdbx_description
1 polymer ?
#
loop_
_entity_poly.entity_id
_entity_poly.type
_entity_poly.pdbx_seq_one_letter_code
_entity_poly.pdbx_strand_id
1 'polypeptide(L)' 'MEVKQQYSNSPKTYEGYGSRLGVKKGAILDWSDYYYLHYLPLSLKDYNKWPSQPPSC' A
#
# COMPACT_ATOMS: atom_id res chain seq x y z
N MET A 1 -10.75 8.64 -3.94
CA MET A 1 -9.75 8.61 -2.84
C MET A 1 -10.20 7.68 -1.72
N GLU A 2 -11.44 7.78 -1.23
CA GLU A 2 -11.97 6.96 -0.12
C GLU A 2 -11.80 5.44 -0.30
N VAL A 3 -12.04 4.91 -1.50
CA VAL A 3 -11.89 3.47 -1.77
C VAL A 3 -10.44 2.99 -1.62
N LYS A 4 -9.46 3.78 -2.07
CA LYS A 4 -8.03 3.42 -1.93
C LYS A 4 -7.57 3.50 -0.47
N GLN A 5 -8.15 4.42 0.29
CA GLN A 5 -7.81 4.60 1.70
C GLN A 5 -8.21 3.40 2.58
N GLN A 6 -9.22 2.62 2.18
CA GLN A 6 -9.57 1.36 2.86
C GLN A 6 -8.40 0.37 2.90
N TYR A 7 -7.56 0.41 1.87
CA TYR A 7 -6.38 -0.44 1.75
C TYR A 7 -5.10 0.28 2.16
N SER A 8 -5.17 1.36 2.94
CA SER A 8 -3.98 2.12 3.32
C SER A 8 -2.97 1.26 4.05
N ASN A 9 -1.69 1.51 3.82
CA ASN A 9 -0.62 0.92 4.60
C ASN A 9 -0.61 1.46 6.04
N SER A 10 0.26 0.88 6.88
CA SER A 10 0.45 1.34 8.25
C SER A 10 1.90 1.76 8.48
N PRO A 11 2.20 2.59 9.50
CA PRO A 11 3.59 2.90 9.85
C PRO A 11 4.44 1.67 10.20
N LYS A 12 3.79 0.53 10.52
CA LYS A 12 4.45 -0.74 10.83
C LYS A 12 4.74 -1.58 9.59
N THR A 13 3.94 -1.45 8.54
CA THR A 13 3.97 -2.32 7.36
C THR A 13 3.67 -1.52 6.10
N TYR A 14 4.52 -1.65 5.08
CA TYR A 14 4.34 -0.97 3.80
C TYR A 14 3.21 -1.56 2.93
N GLU A 15 2.61 -2.67 3.34
CA GLU A 15 1.53 -3.35 2.61
C GLU A 15 0.25 -2.53 2.54
N GLY A 16 -0.23 -2.32 1.32
CA GLY A 16 -1.37 -1.46 1.00
C GLY A 16 -1.00 -0.24 0.16
N TYR A 17 -1.96 0.67 0.04
CA TYR A 17 -1.82 1.96 -0.62
C TYR A 17 -1.11 2.98 0.29
N GLY A 18 -0.20 3.76 -0.27
CA GLY A 18 0.38 4.88 0.44
C GLY A 18 1.39 5.66 -0.38
N SER A 19 2.01 6.65 0.25
CA SER A 19 3.06 7.47 -0.35
C SER A 19 4.28 7.43 0.55
N ARG A 20 5.45 7.79 0.02
CA ARG A 20 6.70 7.73 0.79
C ARG A 20 6.71 8.82 1.86
N LEU A 21 6.77 8.42 3.13
CA LEU A 21 6.91 9.35 4.24
C LEU A 21 8.37 9.78 4.36
N GLY A 22 8.61 11.09 4.42
CA GLY A 22 9.93 11.65 4.67
C GLY A 22 10.39 11.32 6.09
N VAL A 23 11.36 10.42 6.22
CA VAL A 23 11.91 10.01 7.54
C VAL A 23 12.85 11.04 8.16
N LYS A 24 13.29 12.05 7.40
CA LYS A 24 14.18 13.12 7.86
C LYS A 24 13.68 14.47 7.34
N LYS A 25 13.88 15.52 8.15
CA LYS A 25 13.60 16.90 7.73
C LYS A 25 14.46 17.24 6.51
N GLY A 26 13.82 17.70 5.43
CA GLY A 26 14.49 18.00 4.16
C GLY A 26 14.71 16.79 3.25
N ALA A 27 14.13 15.62 3.55
CA ALA A 27 14.13 14.50 2.62
C ALA A 27 13.38 14.87 1.33
N ILE A 28 13.98 14.57 0.18
CA ILE A 28 13.32 14.69 -1.12
C ILE A 28 12.26 13.59 -1.19
N LEU A 29 11.02 13.98 -1.46
CA LEU A 29 9.90 13.07 -1.64
C LEU A 29 9.68 12.82 -3.13
N ASP A 30 9.34 11.58 -3.45
CA ASP A 30 8.91 11.20 -4.79
C ASP A 30 7.48 11.75 -5.02
N TRP A 31 7.22 12.29 -6.21
CA TRP A 31 5.86 12.74 -6.60
C TRP A 31 5.04 11.55 -7.09
N SER A 32 4.82 10.57 -6.20
CA SER A 32 4.08 9.37 -6.55
C SER A 32 3.46 8.70 -5.33
N ASP A 33 2.34 8.04 -5.59
CA ASP A 33 1.78 7.06 -4.69
C ASP A 33 2.20 5.66 -5.14
N TYR A 34 2.13 4.70 -4.22
CA TYR A 34 2.36 3.30 -4.48
C TYR A 34 1.26 2.42 -3.87
N TYR A 35 1.23 1.18 -4.37
CA TYR A 35 0.44 0.10 -3.80
C TYR A 35 1.35 -1.13 -3.71
N TYR A 36 1.64 -1.59 -2.49
CA TYR A 36 2.57 -2.69 -2.25
C TYR A 36 1.83 -3.90 -1.67
N LEU A 37 2.07 -5.09 -2.21
CA LEU A 37 1.44 -6.34 -1.79
C LEU A 37 2.42 -7.50 -1.79
N HIS A 38 2.28 -8.41 -0.83
CA HIS A 38 2.98 -9.68 -0.86
C HIS A 38 2.28 -10.63 -1.82
N TYR A 39 2.89 -10.96 -2.96
CA TYR A 39 2.31 -11.95 -3.87
C TYR A 39 2.65 -13.39 -3.47
N LEU A 40 3.90 -13.64 -3.06
CA LEU A 40 4.38 -14.94 -2.61
C LEU A 40 5.43 -14.77 -1.50
N PRO A 41 5.57 -15.75 -0.58
CA PRO A 41 4.75 -16.95 -0.43
C PRO A 41 3.31 -16.63 0.01
N LEU A 42 2.37 -17.54 -0.26
CA LEU A 42 0.95 -17.35 0.06
C LEU A 42 0.69 -17.11 1.55
N SER A 43 1.57 -17.60 2.43
CA SER A 43 1.48 -17.38 3.88
C SER A 43 1.61 -15.92 4.31
N LEU A 44 2.18 -15.06 3.47
CA LEU A 44 2.36 -13.63 3.75
C LEU A 44 1.28 -12.75 3.14
N LYS A 45 0.33 -13.33 2.39
CA LYS A 45 -0.76 -12.56 1.78
C LYS A 45 -1.77 -12.12 2.84
N ASP A 46 -1.87 -10.81 3.07
CA ASP A 46 -3.00 -10.24 3.78
C ASP A 46 -4.13 -9.90 2.82
N TYR A 47 -5.07 -10.83 2.61
CA TYR A 47 -6.22 -10.65 1.71
C TYR A 47 -7.08 -9.42 2.01
N ASN A 48 -7.03 -8.87 3.23
CA ASN A 48 -7.75 -7.62 3.54
C ASN A 48 -7.14 -6.40 2.84
N LYS A 49 -5.86 -6.49 2.45
CA LYS A 49 -5.15 -5.46 1.70
C LYS A 49 -5.28 -5.64 0.19
N TRP A 50 -5.88 -6.72 -0.30
CA TRP A 50 -6.05 -6.93 -1.73
C TRP A 50 -7.26 -6.14 -2.25
N PRO A 51 -7.10 -5.34 -3.32
CA PRO A 51 -8.21 -4.56 -3.84
C PRO A 51 -9.25 -5.50 -4.46
N SER A 52 -10.52 -5.25 -4.14
CA SER A 52 -11.65 -5.99 -4.74
C SER A 52 -11.99 -5.51 -6.16
N GLN A 53 -11.35 -4.43 -6.61
CA GLN A 53 -11.54 -3.84 -7.93
C GLN A 53 -10.23 -3.82 -8.75
N PRO A 54 -10.31 -4.07 -10.06
CA PRO A 54 -11.48 -4.60 -10.77
C PRO A 54 -11.84 -6.00 -10.24
N PRO A 55 -13.14 -6.37 -10.21
CA PRO A 55 -13.51 -7.74 -9.89
C PRO A 55 -12.80 -8.67 -10.88
N SER A 56 -12.35 -9.83 -10.41
CA SER A 56 -11.79 -10.85 -11.30
C SER A 56 -12.81 -11.15 -12.40
N CYS A 57 -12.39 -11.05 -13.68
CA CYS A 57 -13.18 -11.53 -14.81
C CYS A 57 -13.51 -13.02 -14.65
#